data_AF-A0A2X0RDK2-F1
#
_entry.id   AF-A0A2X0RDK2-F1
#
_cell.length_a   1.000
_cell.length_b   1.000
_cell.length_c   1.000
_cell.angle_alpha   90.00
_cell.angle_beta   90.00
_cell.angle_gamma   90.00
#
_symmetry.space_group_name_H-M   'P 1'
#
loop_
_entity.id
_entity.type
_entity.pdbx_description
1 polymer ?
#
loop_
_entity_poly.entity_id
_entity_poly.type
_entity_poly.pdbx_seq_one_letter_code
_entity_poly.pdbx_strand_id
1 'polypeptide(L)'
;MIELEEGSRAAFSIKPNSFRGIARDTEYFRKFTVVPSIEFMVEDLILMVAYAICRNSAIFTRVNTFTDNAAFTKQRIEIYDDLSIEQRMGLYETLKLARFLPKLMFCLFEQTSLQNTIAHLREYQMKCWVTNTIFIRERSAWHPGSGWVTKGNLEVRS
;
A
#
# COMPACT_ATOMS: atom_id res chain seq x y z
N MET A 1 1.45 9.69 9.82
CA MET A 1 2.28 8.77 9.01
C MET A 1 1.40 7.59 8.66
N ILE A 2 1.58 6.96 7.50
CA ILE A 2 0.83 5.75 7.15
C ILE A 2 1.84 4.61 6.99
N GLU A 3 1.58 3.52 7.70
CA GLU A 3 2.41 2.31 7.65
C GLU A 3 1.76 1.30 6.72
N LEU A 4 2.61 0.71 5.87
CA LEU A 4 2.27 -0.30 4.88
C LEU A 4 3.04 -1.56 5.28
N GLU A 5 2.38 -2.47 5.97
CA GLU A 5 2.97 -3.72 6.43
C GLU A 5 2.66 -4.85 5.46
N GLU A 6 3.71 -5.49 4.95
CA GLU A 6 3.59 -6.73 4.20
C GLU A 6 3.01 -7.82 5.12
N GLY A 7 1.91 -8.45 4.69
CA GLY A 7 1.26 -9.54 5.42
C GLY A 7 1.84 -10.91 5.08
N SER A 8 1.34 -11.96 5.75
CA SER A 8 1.71 -13.36 5.47
C SER A 8 1.05 -13.96 4.21
N ARG A 9 0.27 -13.14 3.48
CA ARG A 9 -0.32 -13.41 2.17
C ARG A 9 0.01 -12.20 1.27
N ALA A 10 -0.23 -12.27 -0.04
CA ALA A 10 -0.03 -11.15 -0.99
C ALA A 10 -0.99 -9.97 -0.72
N ALA A 11 -0.91 -9.40 0.48
CA ALA A 11 -1.85 -8.45 1.03
C ALA A 11 -1.12 -7.54 2.00
N PHE A 12 -1.37 -6.24 1.88
CA PHE A 12 -0.80 -5.22 2.73
C PHE A 12 -1.81 -4.76 3.75
N SER A 13 -1.34 -4.64 4.99
CA SER A 13 -2.08 -3.98 6.06
C SER A 13 -1.71 -2.50 6.06
N ILE A 14 -2.69 -1.63 5.85
CA ILE A 14 -2.49 -0.18 5.91
C ILE A 14 -2.93 0.35 7.26
N LYS A 15 -2.01 0.98 7.99
CA LYS A 15 -2.23 1.55 9.33
C LYS A 15 -1.97 3.06 9.33
N PRO A 16 -3.01 3.90 9.45
CA PRO A 16 -2.82 5.33 9.60
C PRO A 16 -2.41 5.67 11.05
N ASN A 17 -1.11 5.89 11.28
CA ASN A 17 -0.60 6.33 12.57
C ASN A 17 -0.67 7.85 12.70
N SER A 18 -1.55 8.30 13.62
CA SER A 18 -1.62 9.68 14.15
C SER A 18 -1.37 10.76 13.09
N PHE A 19 -2.21 10.80 12.04
CA PHE A 19 -2.21 11.89 11.08
C PHE A 19 -3.16 13.00 11.57
N ARG A 20 -2.62 14.16 11.94
CA ARG A 20 -3.42 15.35 12.27
C ARG A 20 -4.05 15.87 10.97
N GLY A 21 -5.34 15.62 10.78
CA GLY A 21 -6.09 16.02 9.58
C GLY A 21 -7.21 15.05 9.20
N ILE A 22 -7.21 13.84 9.76
CA ILE A 22 -8.33 12.89 9.61
C ILE A 22 -9.21 13.02 10.85
N ALA A 23 -10.51 13.25 10.63
CA ALA A 23 -11.50 13.36 11.71
C ALA A 23 -11.40 12.15 12.63
N ARG A 24 -11.20 12.39 13.93
CA ARG A 24 -10.98 11.35 14.96
C ARG A 24 -12.20 10.46 15.23
N ASP A 25 -13.33 10.72 14.58
CA ASP A 25 -14.65 10.24 15.02
C ASP A 25 -15.34 9.22 14.10
N THR A 26 -14.61 8.46 13.30
CA THR A 26 -15.29 7.45 12.48
C THR A 26 -14.58 6.10 12.51
N GLU A 27 -15.36 5.02 12.47
CA GLU A 27 -14.94 3.61 12.31
C GLU A 27 -13.93 3.36 11.17
N TYR A 28 -13.63 4.36 10.34
CA TYR A 28 -12.61 4.37 9.29
C TYR A 28 -11.16 4.30 9.80
N PHE A 29 -10.91 4.28 11.11
CA PHE A 29 -9.61 3.89 11.68
C PHE A 29 -9.34 2.38 11.65
N ARG A 30 -10.24 1.58 11.06
CA ARG A 30 -10.03 0.15 10.86
C ARG A 30 -8.87 -0.06 9.89
N LYS A 31 -7.89 -0.85 10.31
CA LYS A 31 -6.89 -1.48 9.44
C LYS A 31 -7.56 -1.94 8.14
N PHE A 32 -7.09 -1.45 7.00
CA PHE A 32 -7.58 -1.88 5.69
C PHE A 32 -6.57 -2.83 5.05
N THR A 33 -7.09 -3.87 4.40
CA THR A 33 -6.29 -4.84 3.67
C THR A 33 -6.39 -4.54 2.18
N VAL A 34 -5.23 -4.37 1.54
CA VAL A 34 -5.12 -4.15 0.10
C VAL A 34 -4.40 -5.33 -0.52
N VAL A 35 -4.89 -5.82 -1.65
CA VAL A 35 -4.21 -6.82 -2.47
C VAL A 35 -3.75 -6.09 -3.74
N PRO A 36 -2.48 -5.66 -3.80
CA PRO A 36 -1.92 -4.99 -4.98
C PRO A 36 -1.56 -6.01 -6.09
N SER A 37 -1.32 -5.54 -7.32
CA SER A 37 -0.67 -6.40 -8.31
C SER A 37 0.80 -6.65 -7.99
N ILE A 38 1.37 -7.62 -8.71
CA ILE A 38 2.78 -7.92 -8.68
C ILE A 38 3.56 -6.85 -9.48
N GLU A 39 3.04 -6.43 -10.62
CA GLU A 39 3.70 -5.53 -11.58
C GLU A 39 3.78 -4.08 -11.09
N PHE A 40 2.71 -3.59 -10.45
CA PHE A 40 2.56 -2.19 -10.02
C PHE A 40 2.33 -2.10 -8.51
N MET A 41 2.99 -2.97 -7.75
CA MET A 41 2.69 -3.16 -6.34
C MET A 41 2.80 -1.87 -5.51
N VAL A 42 3.84 -1.07 -5.76
CA VAL A 42 4.08 0.19 -5.02
C VAL A 42 3.03 1.23 -5.41
N GLU A 43 2.79 1.37 -6.70
CA GLU A 43 1.85 2.30 -7.30
C GLU A 43 0.44 2.06 -6.76
N ASP A 44 0.00 0.80 -6.70
CA ASP A 44 -1.30 0.40 -6.16
C ASP A 44 -1.44 0.73 -4.69
N LEU A 45 -0.40 0.46 -3.88
CA LEU A 45 -0.43 0.77 -2.45
C LEU A 45 -0.55 2.27 -2.22
N ILE A 46 0.21 3.07 -2.96
CA ILE A 46 0.15 4.54 -2.89
C ILE A 46 -1.21 5.03 -3.38
N LEU A 47 -1.75 4.47 -4.47
CA LEU A 47 -3.06 4.82 -5.00
C LEU A 47 -4.16 4.58 -3.98
N MET A 48 -4.13 3.42 -3.31
CA MET A 48 -5.11 3.07 -2.28
C MET A 48 -5.01 3.99 -1.07
N VAL A 49 -3.81 4.37 -0.66
CA VAL A 49 -3.63 5.38 0.41
C VAL A 49 -4.19 6.74 -0.02
N ALA A 50 -3.87 7.20 -1.23
CA ALA A 50 -4.31 8.49 -1.75
C ALA A 50 -5.84 8.55 -1.89
N TYR A 51 -6.44 7.46 -2.37
CA TYR A 51 -7.88 7.35 -2.61
C TYR A 51 -8.68 7.11 -1.31
N ALA A 52 -8.41 6.00 -0.62
CA ALA A 52 -9.25 5.52 0.46
C ALA A 52 -9.01 6.24 1.81
N ILE A 53 -7.75 6.62 2.08
CA ILE A 53 -7.38 7.23 3.36
C ILE A 53 -7.30 8.74 3.26
N CYS A 54 -6.54 9.25 2.28
CA CYS A 54 -6.28 10.68 2.17
C CYS A 54 -7.42 11.43 1.47
N ARG A 55 -8.25 10.72 0.70
CA ARG A 55 -9.26 11.30 -0.21
C ARG A 55 -8.67 12.46 -1.02
N ASN A 56 -7.48 12.25 -1.58
CA ASN A 56 -6.80 13.26 -2.38
C ASN A 56 -7.73 13.67 -3.52
N SER A 57 -8.09 14.96 -3.60
CA SER A 57 -9.17 15.43 -4.47
C SER A 57 -8.95 15.10 -5.95
N ALA A 58 -7.72 15.19 -6.45
CA ALA A 58 -7.40 14.88 -7.84
C ALA A 58 -7.58 13.38 -8.15
N ILE A 59 -7.05 12.52 -7.27
CA ILE A 59 -7.16 11.07 -7.40
C ILE A 59 -8.60 10.60 -7.21
N PHE A 60 -9.27 11.10 -6.16
CA PHE A 60 -10.64 10.74 -5.81
C PHE A 60 -11.61 11.10 -6.94
N THR A 61 -11.48 12.31 -7.49
CA THR A 61 -12.28 12.74 -8.65
C THR A 61 -12.05 11.83 -9.85
N ARG A 62 -10.78 11.58 -10.23
CA ARG A 62 -10.47 10.75 -11.40
C ARG A 62 -10.97 9.32 -11.26
N VAL A 63 -10.73 8.67 -10.13
CA VAL A 63 -11.21 7.30 -9.88
C VAL A 63 -12.73 7.25 -9.98
N ASN A 64 -13.44 8.20 -9.36
CA ASN A 64 -14.90 8.22 -9.42
C ASN A 64 -15.43 8.56 -10.81
N THR A 65 -14.72 9.38 -11.60
CA THR A 65 -15.06 9.61 -13.01
C THR A 65 -14.88 8.34 -13.86
N PHE A 66 -13.77 7.60 -13.67
CA PHE A 66 -13.52 6.38 -14.44
C PHE A 66 -14.44 5.23 -14.09
N THR A 67 -14.92 5.20 -12.85
CA THR A 67 -15.78 4.14 -12.34
C THR A 67 -17.26 4.53 -12.32
N ASP A 68 -17.66 5.65 -12.94
CA ASP A 68 -19.03 6.17 -12.91
C ASP A 68 -19.63 6.24 -11.49
N ASN A 69 -18.82 6.70 -10.53
CA ASN A 69 -19.16 6.76 -9.11
C ASN A 69 -19.50 5.38 -8.49
N ALA A 70 -19.08 4.28 -9.11
CA ALA A 70 -19.31 2.93 -8.60
C ALA A 70 -18.74 2.73 -7.20
N ALA A 71 -17.73 3.49 -6.80
CA ALA A 71 -17.23 3.52 -5.43
C ALA A 71 -18.27 3.89 -4.36
N PHE A 72 -19.29 4.68 -4.74
CA PHE A 72 -20.37 5.08 -3.83
C PHE A 72 -21.50 4.06 -3.78
N THR A 73 -21.60 3.19 -4.78
CA THR A 73 -22.67 2.18 -4.90
C THR A 73 -22.20 0.75 -4.64
N LYS A 74 -20.94 0.44 -4.95
CA LYS A 74 -20.27 -0.84 -4.68
C LYS A 74 -19.54 -0.73 -3.34
N GLN A 75 -19.63 -1.77 -2.52
CA GLN A 75 -18.88 -1.85 -1.25
C GLN A 75 -17.36 -2.05 -1.44
N ARG A 76 -16.91 -2.31 -2.68
CA ARG A 76 -15.52 -2.59 -3.03
C ARG A 76 -15.21 -2.05 -4.43
N ILE A 77 -14.00 -1.50 -4.59
CA ILE A 77 -13.41 -1.18 -5.88
C ILE A 77 -12.30 -2.20 -6.14
N GLU A 78 -12.31 -2.79 -7.32
CA GLU A 78 -11.29 -3.72 -7.80
C GLU A 78 -10.50 -3.00 -8.90
N ILE A 79 -9.34 -2.43 -8.55
CA ILE A 79 -8.50 -1.60 -9.45
C ILE A 79 -8.26 -2.27 -10.81
N TYR A 80 -8.16 -3.60 -10.86
CA TYR A 80 -7.85 -4.34 -12.07
C TYR A 80 -9.03 -4.46 -13.03
N ASP A 81 -10.20 -4.70 -12.47
CA ASP A 81 -11.42 -5.01 -13.22
C ASP A 81 -12.25 -3.75 -13.48
N ASP A 82 -12.19 -2.77 -12.57
CA ASP A 82 -12.93 -1.51 -12.66
C ASP A 82 -12.17 -0.41 -13.43
N LEU A 83 -10.85 -0.54 -13.70
CA LEU A 83 -10.04 0.45 -14.41
C LEU A 83 -9.23 -0.17 -15.55
N SER A 84 -9.24 0.48 -16.72
CA SER A 84 -8.35 0.11 -17.83
C SER A 84 -6.88 0.37 -17.49
N ILE A 85 -5.96 -0.27 -18.22
CA ILE A 85 -4.52 -0.04 -18.00
C ILE A 85 -4.14 1.43 -18.24
N GLU A 86 -4.72 2.09 -19.25
CA GLU A 86 -4.48 3.50 -19.55
C GLU A 86 -4.96 4.40 -18.40
N GLN A 87 -6.14 4.10 -17.84
CA GLN A 87 -6.69 4.81 -16.69
C GLN A 87 -5.79 4.63 -15.45
N ARG A 88 -5.33 3.40 -15.18
CA ARG A 88 -4.39 3.12 -14.08
C ARG A 88 -3.08 3.88 -14.27
N MET A 89 -2.49 3.83 -15.46
CA MET A 89 -1.25 4.56 -15.72
C MET A 89 -1.42 6.07 -15.55
N GLY A 90 -2.55 6.62 -16.02
CA GLY A 90 -2.88 8.04 -15.82
C GLY A 90 -3.04 8.43 -14.33
N LEU A 91 -3.53 7.51 -13.49
CA LEU A 91 -3.59 7.70 -12.05
C LEU A 91 -2.20 7.66 -11.42
N TYR A 92 -1.34 6.72 -11.82
CA TYR A 92 0.02 6.61 -11.29
C TYR A 92 0.87 7.87 -11.59
N GLU A 93 0.78 8.40 -12.81
CA GLU A 93 1.44 9.67 -13.16
C GLU A 93 0.89 10.85 -12.34
N THR A 94 -0.40 10.83 -12.01
CA THR A 94 -0.99 11.85 -11.12
C THR A 94 -0.43 11.73 -9.70
N LEU A 95 -0.18 10.51 -9.20
CA LEU A 95 0.39 10.28 -7.87
C LEU A 95 1.82 10.79 -7.76
N LYS A 96 2.65 10.61 -8.80
CA LYS A 96 4.04 11.11 -8.80
C LYS A 96 4.12 12.62 -8.56
N LEU A 97 3.14 13.35 -9.09
CA LEU A 97 3.02 14.81 -8.96
C LEU A 97 2.31 15.26 -7.67
N ALA A 98 1.73 14.35 -6.89
CA ALA A 98 0.95 14.68 -5.71
C ALA A 98 1.85 15.16 -4.55
N ARG A 99 1.84 16.47 -4.28
CA ARG A 99 2.67 17.10 -3.24
C ARG A 99 2.18 16.92 -1.80
N PHE A 100 0.90 16.56 -1.63
CA PHE A 100 0.24 16.53 -0.31
C PHE A 100 -0.14 15.12 0.12
N LEU A 101 0.73 14.14 -0.11
CA LEU A 101 0.58 12.81 0.46
C LEU A 101 1.24 12.73 1.85
N PRO A 102 0.63 12.00 2.80
CA PRO A 102 1.24 11.76 4.09
C PRO A 102 2.55 11.01 3.90
N LYS A 103 3.44 11.19 4.87
CA LYS A 103 4.65 10.36 4.94
C LYS A 103 4.27 8.88 5.03
N LEU A 104 4.81 8.07 4.13
CA LEU A 104 4.59 6.63 4.05
C LEU A 104 5.77 5.87 4.67
N MET A 105 5.49 4.78 5.36
CA MET A 105 6.48 3.83 5.85
C MET A 105 6.15 2.44 5.33
N PHE A 106 7.06 1.87 4.54
CA PHE A 106 6.97 0.50 4.05
C PHE A 106 7.74 -0.42 5.00
N CYS A 107 7.05 -1.41 5.54
CA CYS A 107 7.61 -2.45 6.40
C CYS A 107 7.59 -3.76 5.60
N LEU A 108 8.74 -4.10 5.03
CA LEU A 108 8.90 -5.17 4.05
C LEU A 108 9.61 -6.36 4.69
N PHE A 109 9.35 -7.58 4.21
CA PHE A 109 10.18 -8.74 4.55
C PHE A 109 11.48 -8.77 3.73
N GLU A 110 12.50 -9.42 4.29
CA GLU A 110 13.69 -9.75 3.51
C GLU A 110 13.30 -10.64 2.31
N GLN A 111 13.82 -10.32 1.12
CA GLN A 111 13.54 -11.00 -0.16
C GLN A 111 12.13 -10.78 -0.74
N THR A 112 11.37 -9.77 -0.29
CA THR A 112 10.09 -9.43 -0.92
C THR A 112 10.26 -9.02 -2.40
N SER A 113 9.28 -9.36 -3.24
CA SER A 113 9.21 -8.94 -4.64
C SER A 113 9.18 -7.41 -4.80
N LEU A 114 8.77 -6.69 -3.75
CA LEU A 114 8.78 -5.23 -3.69
C LEU A 114 10.18 -4.61 -3.70
N GLN A 115 11.23 -5.34 -3.35
CA GLN A 115 12.59 -4.77 -3.31
C GLN A 115 13.02 -4.24 -4.69
N ASN A 116 12.51 -4.85 -5.77
CA ASN A 116 12.84 -4.45 -7.13
C ASN A 116 12.07 -3.20 -7.58
N THR A 117 10.90 -2.91 -7.00
CA THR A 117 10.04 -1.77 -7.37
C THR A 117 10.13 -0.62 -6.38
N ILE A 118 10.67 -0.84 -5.17
CA ILE A 118 10.83 0.17 -4.13
C ILE A 118 11.69 1.37 -4.58
N ALA A 119 12.59 1.15 -5.55
CA ALA A 119 13.42 2.21 -6.13
C ALA A 119 12.58 3.31 -6.80
N HIS A 120 11.41 2.97 -7.34
CA HIS A 120 10.49 3.92 -7.97
C HIS A 120 9.92 4.94 -6.98
N LEU A 121 9.98 4.69 -5.67
CA LEU A 121 9.58 5.67 -4.65
C LEU A 121 10.33 7.01 -4.77
N ARG A 122 11.52 7.02 -5.39
CA ARG A 122 12.31 8.23 -5.65
C ARG A 122 11.66 9.18 -6.64
N GLU A 123 10.75 8.70 -7.49
CA GLU A 123 10.03 9.51 -8.47
C GLU A 123 8.90 10.33 -7.85
N TYR A 124 8.45 9.95 -6.65
CA TYR A 124 7.33 10.58 -5.98
C TYR A 124 7.77 11.80 -5.16
N GLN A 125 6.96 12.86 -5.22
CA GLN A 125 7.16 14.09 -4.43
C GLN A 125 6.70 13.95 -2.97
N MET A 126 6.98 12.80 -2.33
CA MET A 126 6.56 12.50 -0.96
C MET A 126 7.70 11.93 -0.11
N LYS A 127 7.62 12.11 1.21
CA LYS A 127 8.57 11.47 2.14
C LYS A 127 8.19 10.01 2.33
N CYS A 128 9.12 9.10 2.03
CA CYS A 128 8.97 7.67 2.25
C CYS A 128 10.06 7.14 3.18
N TRP A 129 9.71 6.17 4.01
CA TRP A 129 10.64 5.35 4.79
C TRP A 129 10.46 3.90 4.36
N VAL A 130 11.57 3.19 4.18
CA VAL A 130 11.57 1.77 3.86
C VAL A 130 12.33 1.07 4.96
N THR A 131 11.69 0.10 5.59
CA THR A 131 12.25 -0.72 6.66
C THR A 131 12.15 -2.17 6.25
N ASN A 132 13.25 -2.90 6.44
CA ASN A 132 13.29 -4.34 6.18
C ASN A 132 13.20 -5.08 7.52
N THR A 133 12.21 -5.96 7.60
CA THR A 133 12.03 -6.87 8.71
C THR A 133 12.89 -8.08 8.46
N ILE A 134 13.89 -8.25 9.31
CA ILE A 134 14.77 -9.42 9.27
C ILE A 134 14.14 -10.66 9.90
N PHE A 135 13.01 -10.54 10.60
CA PHE A 135 12.30 -11.65 11.24
C PHE A 135 11.03 -11.97 10.47
N ILE A 136 10.97 -13.15 9.89
CA ILE A 136 9.75 -13.65 9.24
C ILE A 136 9.06 -14.61 10.22
N ARG A 137 7.74 -14.49 10.40
CA ARG A 137 6.91 -15.55 11.00
C ARG A 137 6.09 -16.18 9.89
N GLU A 138 6.67 -17.15 9.21
CA GLU A 138 5.95 -17.88 8.17
C GLU A 138 5.11 -19.01 8.78
N ARG A 139 3.79 -18.96 8.53
CA ARG A 139 2.97 -20.16 8.36
C ARG A 139 2.74 -20.29 6.86
N SER A 140 3.45 -21.21 6.21
CA SER A 140 3.24 -21.49 4.79
C SER A 140 1.97 -22.32 4.60
N ALA A 141 0.96 -21.77 3.93
CA ALA A 141 -0.19 -22.57 3.49
C ALA A 141 0.18 -23.58 2.38
N TRP A 142 1.36 -23.41 1.77
CA TRP A 142 1.91 -24.28 0.73
C TRP A 142 2.65 -25.50 1.29
N HIS A 143 3.01 -25.48 2.59
CA HIS A 143 3.69 -26.60 3.26
C HIS A 143 2.96 -26.93 4.58
N PRO A 144 1.88 -27.74 4.52
CA PRO A 144 1.19 -28.19 5.72
C PRO A 144 2.14 -29.05 6.57
N GLY A 145 2.69 -28.48 7.65
CA GLY A 145 3.57 -29.20 8.59
C GLY A 145 4.96 -28.59 8.79
N SER A 146 5.37 -27.59 8.01
CA SER A 146 6.58 -26.83 8.31
C SER A 146 6.26 -25.84 9.44
N GLY A 147 6.75 -26.12 10.65
CA GLY A 147 6.62 -25.22 11.80
C GLY A 147 7.20 -23.83 11.54
N TRP A 148 7.00 -22.94 12.52
CA TRP A 148 7.45 -21.55 12.48
C TRP A 148 8.93 -21.43 12.10
N VAL A 149 9.22 -20.79 10.97
CA VAL A 149 10.59 -20.45 10.58
C VAL A 149 10.85 -19.00 10.98
N THR A 150 11.56 -18.79 12.08
CA THR A 150 12.18 -17.50 12.40
C THR A 150 13.55 -17.47 11.72
N LYS A 151 13.63 -16.90 10.52
CA LYS A 151 14.92 -16.47 9.96
C LYS A 151 15.13 -15.02 10.32
N GLY A 152 16.33 -14.68 10.78
CA GLY A 152 16.81 -13.31 10.99
C GLY A 152 18.21 -13.32 11.59
N ASN A 153 19.19 -12.79 10.86
CA ASN A 153 20.53 -12.50 11.37
C ASN A 153 20.61 -11.00 11.68
N LEU A 154 20.49 -10.65 12.96
CA LEU A 154 20.83 -9.32 13.46
C LEU A 154 22.35 -9.32 13.69
N GLU A 155 23.15 -9.15 12.64
CA GLU A 155 24.55 -8.78 12.84
C GLU A 155 24.58 -7.34 13.36
N VAL A 156 24.54 -7.19 14.68
CA VAL A 156 24.86 -5.91 15.34
C VAL A 156 26.36 -5.70 15.14
N ARG A 157 26.72 -4.93 14.11
CA ARG A 157 28.09 -4.40 14.01
C ARG A 157 28.25 -3.36 15.12
N SER A 158 28.97 -3.76 16.16
CA SER A 158 29.49 -2.90 17.24
C SER A 158 30.52 -1.92 16.73
#